data_AF-A0A7V5K5E7-F1
#
_entry.id   AF-A0A7V5K5E7-F1
#
_cell.length_a   1.000
_cell.length_b   1.000
_cell.length_c   1.000
_cell.angle_alpha   90.00
_cell.angle_beta   90.00
_cell.angle_gamma   90.00
#
_symmetry.space_group_name_H-M   'P 1'
#
loop_
_entity.id
_entity.type
_entity.pdbx_description
1 polymer ?
#
loop_
_entity_poly.entity_id
_entity_poly.type
_entity_poly.pdbx_seq_one_letter_code
_entity_poly.pdbx_strand_id
1 'polypeptide(L)'
;MSDSLPGEKAMTLLIIVGPRRSGTSEMGRNMGLHPEVGTWIEPYFVWDRDFRDAVDDCRTEEDATPRVRERIRRSFKSFRQSMRVRWVVDKSPRSCLRVPFVRAVFPEARYLFLVRDGRDSVLSMAKQWKAKRGVAEGSRKEGLLKARGRLLIRWLRRQPLWRHRLRALWFELGLPYQWLRAGLLSRSRWKGRFGWGPRFQGWEELIDRVSPVEFAAYQWLHCAQGLLQGLGIISEERRILVRYEEFISQPEKTLAR
;
A
#
# COMPACT_ATOMS: atom_id res chain seq x y z
N MET A 1 -14.41 -15.44 19.68
CA MET A 1 -14.02 -16.86 19.81
C MET A 1 -12.65 -17.03 19.18
N SER A 2 -11.69 -17.46 19.99
CA SER A 2 -10.27 -17.54 19.65
C SER A 2 -9.98 -18.87 18.97
N ASP A 3 -9.93 -18.88 17.63
CA ASP A 3 -9.43 -20.00 16.82
C ASP A 3 -7.90 -20.00 16.78
N SER A 4 -7.28 -20.31 17.92
CA SER A 4 -5.87 -20.72 17.94
C SER A 4 -5.78 -22.16 18.43
N LEU A 5 -5.21 -23.01 17.57
CA LEU A 5 -4.81 -24.36 17.94
C LEU A 5 -3.70 -24.28 19.03
N PRO A 6 -3.61 -25.25 19.95
CA PRO A 6 -2.61 -25.23 21.02
C PRO A 6 -1.20 -25.12 20.43
N GLY A 7 -0.47 -24.04 20.77
CA GLY A 7 0.90 -23.77 20.31
C GLY A 7 1.05 -22.76 19.17
N GLU A 8 -0.04 -22.32 18.52
CA GLU A 8 0.03 -21.31 17.45
C GLU A 8 0.17 -19.90 18.07
N LYS A 9 1.40 -19.37 18.18
CA LYS A 9 1.62 -17.96 18.60
C LYS A 9 0.70 -17.05 17.76
N ALA A 10 -0.07 -16.18 18.42
CA ALA A 10 -0.97 -15.24 17.75
C ALA A 10 -0.22 -14.44 16.67
N MET A 11 -0.85 -14.24 15.51
CA MET A 11 -0.26 -13.43 14.42
C MET A 11 0.00 -12.02 14.93
N THR A 12 1.24 -11.56 14.84
CA THR A 12 1.56 -10.15 15.09
C THR A 12 1.65 -9.42 13.76
N LEU A 13 0.71 -8.49 13.54
CA LEU A 13 0.63 -7.68 12.33
C LEU A 13 1.22 -6.29 12.60
N LEU A 14 2.17 -5.88 11.77
CA LEU A 14 2.71 -4.53 11.74
C LEU A 14 2.28 -3.84 10.44
N ILE A 15 1.75 -2.63 10.57
CA ILE A 15 1.37 -1.78 9.43
C ILE A 15 2.39 -0.65 9.31
N ILE A 16 3.08 -0.58 8.17
CA ILE A 16 3.93 0.57 7.86
C ILE A 16 3.05 1.66 7.23
N VAL A 17 2.96 2.80 7.91
CA VAL A 17 2.20 3.97 7.49
C VAL A 17 3.16 5.11 7.20
N GLY A 18 3.13 5.63 5.98
CA GLY A 18 3.97 6.77 5.60
C GLY A 18 3.68 7.22 4.18
N PRO A 19 3.72 8.54 3.89
CA PRO A 19 3.54 9.05 2.54
C PRO A 19 4.45 8.34 1.55
N ARG A 20 4.07 8.30 0.26
CA ARG A 20 5.02 7.80 -0.75
C ARG A 20 6.30 8.63 -0.69
N ARG A 21 7.42 7.95 -0.90
CA ARG A 21 8.78 8.53 -0.91
C ARG A 21 9.34 8.94 0.46
N SER A 22 8.69 8.53 1.56
CA SER A 22 9.25 8.66 2.93
C SER A 22 10.16 7.52 3.37
N GLY A 23 10.55 6.59 2.48
CA GLY A 23 11.42 5.46 2.83
C GLY A 23 10.70 4.17 3.27
N THR A 24 9.37 4.13 3.22
CA THR A 24 8.56 2.97 3.67
C THR A 24 8.96 1.65 3.01
N SER A 25 9.42 1.69 1.77
CA SER A 25 9.84 0.48 1.05
C SER A 25 11.22 -0.03 1.50
N GLU A 26 12.13 0.85 1.90
CA GLU A 26 13.42 0.42 2.46
C GLU A 26 13.24 -0.10 3.89
N MET A 27 12.39 0.55 4.70
CA MET A 27 12.02 0.01 6.02
C MET A 27 11.44 -1.40 5.91
N GLY A 28 10.43 -1.61 5.06
CA GLY A 28 9.83 -2.93 4.88
C GLY A 28 10.79 -4.01 4.35
N ARG A 29 11.79 -3.61 3.55
CA ARG A 29 12.86 -4.53 3.08
C ARG A 29 13.78 -4.94 4.23
N ASN A 30 14.28 -3.97 5.01
CA ASN A 30 15.15 -4.24 6.15
C ASN A 30 14.47 -5.16 7.16
N MET A 31 13.21 -4.89 7.51
CA MET A 31 12.44 -5.77 8.39
C MET A 31 12.27 -7.18 7.81
N GLY A 32 12.09 -7.28 6.49
CA GLY A 32 11.93 -8.55 5.80
C GLY A 32 13.19 -9.40 5.69
N LEU A 33 14.35 -8.90 6.15
CA LEU A 33 15.59 -9.70 6.27
C LEU A 33 15.54 -10.64 7.49
N HIS A 34 14.70 -10.34 8.49
CA HIS A 34 14.59 -11.17 9.69
C HIS A 34 13.80 -12.46 9.39
N PRO A 35 14.28 -13.65 9.82
CA PRO A 35 13.66 -14.94 9.45
C PRO A 35 12.22 -15.11 9.95
N GLU A 36 11.84 -14.44 11.05
CA GLU A 36 10.48 -14.47 11.57
C GLU A 36 9.52 -13.44 10.94
N VAL A 37 9.98 -12.63 9.97
CA VAL A 37 9.21 -11.51 9.39
C VAL A 37 8.87 -11.76 7.92
N GLY A 38 7.57 -11.75 7.60
CA GLY A 38 7.09 -11.77 6.23
C GLY A 38 6.55 -10.40 5.82
N THR A 39 7.28 -9.68 4.97
CA THR A 39 6.82 -8.39 4.44
C THR A 39 5.91 -8.57 3.23
N TRP A 40 4.65 -8.18 3.34
CA TRP A 40 3.69 -8.15 2.25
C TRP A 40 3.64 -6.77 1.60
N ILE A 41 4.27 -6.66 0.42
CA ILE A 41 4.37 -5.39 -0.31
C ILE A 41 3.11 -5.15 -1.14
N GLU A 42 2.39 -4.08 -0.80
CA GLU A 42 1.24 -3.56 -1.53
C GLU A 42 0.19 -4.63 -1.90
N PRO A 43 -0.37 -5.43 -0.96
CA PRO A 43 -1.42 -6.42 -1.23
C PRO A 43 -2.79 -5.79 -1.53
N TYR A 44 -2.87 -4.95 -2.56
CA TYR A 44 -4.07 -4.20 -2.90
C TYR A 44 -5.25 -5.09 -3.31
N PHE A 45 -5.01 -6.29 -3.84
CA PHE A 45 -6.08 -7.25 -4.13
C PHE A 45 -6.73 -7.83 -2.86
N VAL A 46 -6.08 -7.70 -1.71
CA VAL A 46 -6.68 -8.02 -0.40
C VAL A 46 -7.49 -6.81 0.06
N TRP A 47 -6.87 -5.65 0.09
CA TRP A 47 -7.47 -4.47 0.68
C TRP A 47 -8.59 -3.85 -0.17
N ASP A 48 -8.38 -3.72 -1.48
CA ASP A 48 -9.23 -2.95 -2.38
C ASP A 48 -10.30 -3.84 -3.07
N ARG A 49 -10.44 -5.12 -2.68
CA ARG A 49 -11.35 -6.06 -3.36
C ARG A 49 -12.81 -5.64 -3.30
N ASP A 50 -13.28 -5.18 -2.14
CA ASP A 50 -14.67 -4.69 -1.97
C ASP A 50 -14.82 -3.21 -2.37
N PHE A 51 -13.71 -2.57 -2.77
CA PHE A 51 -13.61 -1.12 -2.97
C PHE A 51 -13.03 -0.76 -4.33
N ARG A 52 -13.09 -1.69 -5.28
CA ARG A 52 -12.50 -1.55 -6.62
C ARG A 52 -13.05 -0.33 -7.36
N ASP A 53 -14.36 -0.13 -7.26
CA ASP A 53 -15.10 0.90 -7.98
C ASP A 53 -15.23 2.21 -7.18
N ALA A 54 -14.60 2.28 -6.01
CA ALA A 54 -14.60 3.49 -5.22
C ALA A 54 -13.81 4.62 -5.89
N VAL A 55 -14.33 5.83 -5.72
CA VAL A 55 -13.78 7.05 -6.30
C VAL A 55 -12.34 7.28 -5.82
N ASP A 56 -12.08 7.12 -4.53
CA ASP A 56 -10.76 7.29 -3.93
C ASP A 56 -10.34 6.09 -3.07
N ASP A 57 -9.18 6.20 -2.44
CA ASP A 57 -8.60 5.16 -1.59
C ASP A 57 -8.80 5.44 -0.08
N CYS A 58 -9.57 6.47 0.29
CA CYS A 58 -9.89 6.79 1.69
C CYS A 58 -10.83 5.72 2.28
N ARG A 59 -10.63 5.36 3.55
CA ARG A 59 -11.51 4.43 4.28
C ARG A 59 -11.68 4.83 5.73
N THR A 60 -12.89 4.60 6.24
CA THR A 60 -13.26 4.82 7.65
C THR A 60 -13.53 3.49 8.36
N GLU A 61 -13.87 3.54 9.64
CA GLU A 61 -14.22 2.35 10.42
C GLU A 61 -15.53 1.69 9.93
N GLU A 62 -16.42 2.47 9.32
CA GLU A 62 -17.71 2.01 8.78
C GLU A 62 -17.51 1.08 7.58
N ASP A 63 -16.46 1.29 6.78
CA ASP A 63 -16.07 0.39 5.69
C ASP A 63 -15.68 -1.02 6.20
N ALA A 64 -15.33 -1.16 7.49
CA ALA A 64 -14.92 -2.42 8.10
C ALA A 64 -16.12 -3.29 8.53
N THR A 65 -17.02 -3.58 7.59
CA THR A 65 -18.15 -4.49 7.84
C THR A 65 -17.67 -5.89 8.27
N PRO A 66 -18.49 -6.69 8.99
CA PRO A 66 -18.10 -8.03 9.43
C PRO A 66 -17.56 -8.93 8.30
N ARG A 67 -18.19 -8.86 7.11
CA ARG A 67 -17.77 -9.59 5.91
C ARG A 67 -16.38 -9.14 5.42
N VAL A 68 -16.14 -7.83 5.35
CA VAL A 68 -14.87 -7.23 4.90
C VAL A 68 -13.75 -7.61 5.88
N ARG A 69 -14.01 -7.45 7.19
CA ARG A 69 -13.07 -7.80 8.26
C ARG A 69 -12.63 -9.25 8.15
N GLU A 70 -13.58 -10.18 8.13
CA GLU A 70 -13.30 -11.61 8.08
C GLU A 70 -12.47 -11.99 6.83
N ARG A 71 -12.84 -11.47 5.66
CA ARG A 71 -12.14 -11.74 4.40
C ARG A 71 -10.68 -11.25 4.43
N ILE A 72 -10.44 -10.05 4.93
CA ILE A 72 -9.10 -9.47 5.01
C ILE A 72 -8.27 -10.25 6.04
N ARG A 73 -8.81 -10.48 7.25
CA ARG A 73 -8.15 -11.25 8.32
C ARG A 73 -7.74 -12.65 7.85
N ARG A 74 -8.62 -13.35 7.16
CA ARG A 74 -8.33 -14.67 6.55
C ARG A 74 -7.20 -14.62 5.53
N SER A 75 -7.12 -13.55 4.74
CA SER A 75 -6.05 -13.37 3.76
C SER A 75 -4.68 -13.18 4.44
N PHE A 76 -4.62 -12.41 5.52
CA PHE A 76 -3.41 -12.22 6.33
C PHE A 76 -3.01 -13.48 7.10
N LYS A 77 -3.97 -14.21 7.69
CA LYS A 77 -3.72 -15.52 8.32
C LYS A 77 -3.11 -16.51 7.32
N SER A 78 -3.69 -16.61 6.12
CA SER A 78 -3.20 -17.48 5.05
C SER A 78 -1.80 -17.08 4.55
N PHE A 79 -1.52 -15.78 4.44
CA PHE A 79 -0.19 -15.28 4.08
C PHE A 79 0.84 -15.68 5.13
N ARG A 80 0.55 -15.42 6.42
CA ARG A 80 1.42 -15.80 7.54
C ARG A 80 1.78 -17.28 7.52
N GLN A 81 0.75 -18.14 7.43
CA GLN A 81 0.93 -19.59 7.47
C GLN A 81 1.79 -20.10 6.32
N SER A 82 1.64 -19.55 5.13
CA SER A 82 2.44 -20.01 3.97
C SER A 82 3.81 -19.39 3.86
N MET A 83 4.02 -18.22 4.47
CA MET A 83 5.36 -17.69 4.67
C MET A 83 6.07 -18.35 5.88
N ARG A 84 5.31 -19.04 6.76
CA ARG A 84 5.80 -19.67 8.00
C ARG A 84 6.51 -18.67 8.92
N VAL A 85 5.96 -17.46 9.01
CA VAL A 85 6.51 -16.33 9.77
C VAL A 85 5.68 -16.02 11.02
N ARG A 86 6.30 -15.40 12.01
CA ARG A 86 5.60 -14.92 13.21
C ARG A 86 4.97 -13.56 12.97
N TRP A 87 5.72 -12.67 12.33
CA TRP A 87 5.33 -11.30 12.04
C TRP A 87 4.93 -11.13 10.58
N VAL A 88 3.80 -10.49 10.35
CA VAL A 88 3.43 -10.02 9.02
C VAL A 88 3.57 -8.50 8.99
N VAL A 89 4.26 -7.99 7.98
CA VAL A 89 4.44 -6.54 7.78
C VAL A 89 3.67 -6.12 6.53
N ASP A 90 2.56 -5.40 6.68
CA ASP A 90 1.90 -4.76 5.53
C ASP A 90 2.61 -3.46 5.21
N LYS A 91 3.13 -3.36 4.00
CA LYS A 91 3.65 -2.11 3.46
C LYS A 91 2.83 -1.70 2.26
N SER A 92 1.81 -0.89 2.53
CA SER A 92 0.93 -0.32 1.52
C SER A 92 0.94 1.20 1.62
N PRO A 93 1.37 1.94 0.58
CA PRO A 93 1.36 3.41 0.64
C PRO A 93 -0.03 4.04 0.76
N ARG A 94 -1.08 3.25 0.48
CA ARG A 94 -2.48 3.64 0.73
C ARG A 94 -2.86 3.60 2.21
N SER A 95 -2.08 2.95 3.08
CA SER A 95 -2.41 2.81 4.50
C SER A 95 -2.54 4.16 5.21
N CYS A 96 -1.88 5.21 4.71
CA CYS A 96 -2.07 6.59 5.19
C CYS A 96 -3.51 7.08 5.10
N LEU A 97 -4.31 6.63 4.13
CA LEU A 97 -5.67 7.12 3.90
C LEU A 97 -6.74 6.25 4.61
N ARG A 98 -6.32 5.29 5.44
CA ARG A 98 -7.23 4.28 5.99
C ARG A 98 -6.80 3.71 7.34
N VAL A 99 -6.05 4.46 8.14
CA VAL A 99 -5.62 4.00 9.47
C VAL A 99 -6.82 3.61 10.35
N PRO A 100 -7.92 4.38 10.42
CA PRO A 100 -9.11 3.98 11.20
C PRO A 100 -9.70 2.64 10.73
N PHE A 101 -9.86 2.48 9.41
CA PHE A 101 -10.31 1.21 8.81
C PHE A 101 -9.41 0.03 9.19
N VAL A 102 -8.08 0.19 9.09
CA VAL A 102 -7.14 -0.89 9.42
C VAL A 102 -7.21 -1.24 10.91
N ARG A 103 -7.37 -0.24 11.79
CA ARG A 103 -7.60 -0.43 13.24
C ARG A 103 -8.88 -1.20 13.51
N ALA A 104 -9.98 -0.92 12.80
CA ALA A 104 -11.22 -1.66 12.94
C ALA A 104 -11.08 -3.13 12.46
N VAL A 105 -10.33 -3.38 11.38
CA VAL A 105 -10.06 -4.75 10.89
C VAL A 105 -9.12 -5.53 11.82
N PHE A 106 -8.07 -4.88 12.31
CA PHE A 106 -7.05 -5.45 13.19
C PHE A 106 -6.82 -4.57 14.42
N PRO A 107 -7.69 -4.66 15.45
CA PRO A 107 -7.49 -3.92 16.70
C PRO A 107 -6.17 -4.25 17.38
N GLU A 108 -5.63 -5.44 17.15
CA GLU A 108 -4.37 -5.92 17.71
C GLU A 108 -3.12 -5.47 16.94
N ALA A 109 -3.27 -4.81 15.79
CA ALA A 109 -2.14 -4.44 14.95
C ALA A 109 -1.23 -3.40 15.62
N ARG A 110 0.07 -3.51 15.34
CA ARG A 110 1.06 -2.48 15.63
C ARG A 110 1.28 -1.60 14.41
N TYR A 111 1.76 -0.38 14.62
CA TYR A 111 1.93 0.62 13.58
C TYR A 111 3.34 1.21 13.62
N LEU A 112 3.99 1.27 12.46
CA LEU A 112 5.22 2.02 12.27
C LEU A 112 4.89 3.22 11.39
N PHE A 113 4.88 4.40 11.99
CA PHE A 113 4.68 5.66 11.29
C PHE A 113 6.04 6.19 10.82
N LEU A 114 6.18 6.37 9.51
CA LEU A 114 7.41 6.83 8.89
C LEU A 114 7.19 8.20 8.25
N VAL A 115 7.82 9.21 8.85
CA VAL A 115 7.81 10.60 8.36
C VAL A 115 9.12 10.93 7.68
N ARG A 116 9.07 11.87 6.73
CA ARG A 116 10.21 12.44 6.02
C ARG A 116 9.88 13.90 5.77
N ASP A 117 10.89 14.75 5.57
CA ASP A 117 10.66 16.10 5.05
C ASP A 117 9.70 16.07 3.84
N GLY A 118 8.64 16.87 3.95
CA GLY A 118 7.58 16.94 2.96
C GLY A 118 8.06 17.48 1.63
N ARG A 119 8.96 18.48 1.65
CA ARG A 119 9.52 19.10 0.44
C ARG A 119 10.27 18.06 -0.40
N ASP A 120 11.14 17.31 0.26
CA ASP A 120 11.88 16.19 -0.31
C ASP A 120 10.97 15.10 -0.88
N SER A 121 9.94 14.72 -0.10
CA SER A 121 8.98 13.69 -0.49
C SER A 121 8.21 14.11 -1.75
N VAL A 122 7.71 15.34 -1.77
CA VAL A 122 6.96 15.92 -2.90
C VAL A 122 7.84 16.02 -4.15
N LEU A 123 9.06 16.53 -4.05
CA LEU A 123 9.99 16.60 -5.18
C LEU A 123 10.31 15.20 -5.72
N SER A 124 10.50 14.21 -4.84
CA SER A 124 10.72 12.81 -5.24
C SER A 124 9.49 12.21 -5.92
N MET A 125 8.28 12.55 -5.45
CA MET A 125 7.01 12.12 -6.06
C MET A 125 6.83 12.74 -7.44
N ALA A 126 7.09 14.04 -7.59
CA ALA A 126 6.97 14.75 -8.85
C ALA A 126 7.93 14.22 -9.93
N LYS A 127 9.19 13.94 -9.55
CA LYS A 127 10.16 13.25 -10.44
C LYS A 127 9.60 11.91 -10.92
N GLN A 128 8.97 11.15 -10.03
CA GLN A 128 8.38 9.85 -10.36
C GLN A 128 7.14 9.96 -11.26
N TRP A 129 6.29 10.97 -11.03
CA TRP A 129 5.17 11.29 -11.91
C TRP A 129 5.65 11.60 -13.33
N LYS A 130 6.63 12.51 -13.47
CA LYS A 130 7.22 12.86 -14.78
C LYS A 130 7.80 11.64 -15.50
N ALA A 131 8.61 10.83 -14.79
CA ALA A 131 9.21 9.64 -15.37
C ALA A 131 8.16 8.61 -15.84
N LYS A 132 7.13 8.36 -15.03
CA LYS A 132 6.08 7.39 -15.38
C LYS A 132 5.14 7.89 -16.47
N ARG A 133 4.85 9.19 -16.49
CA ARG A 133 4.07 9.84 -17.55
C ARG A 133 4.81 9.76 -18.88
N GLY A 134 6.12 10.07 -18.90
CA GLY A 134 6.96 9.92 -20.08
C GLY A 134 6.99 8.49 -20.63
N VAL A 135 7.01 7.47 -19.76
CA VAL A 135 6.85 6.07 -20.21
C VAL A 135 5.46 5.80 -20.79
N ALA A 136 4.40 6.32 -20.16
CA ALA A 136 3.03 6.11 -20.63
C ALA A 136 2.72 6.80 -21.97
N GLU A 137 3.27 7.99 -22.19
CA GLU A 137 3.11 8.79 -23.41
C GLU A 137 4.08 8.36 -24.52
N GLY A 138 5.33 8.04 -24.16
CA GLY A 138 6.38 7.58 -25.07
C GLY A 138 6.22 6.14 -25.54
N SER A 139 5.22 5.41 -25.05
CA SER A 139 4.84 4.08 -25.55
C SER A 139 4.15 4.15 -26.93
N ARG A 140 4.71 4.89 -27.90
CA ARG A 140 4.26 4.86 -29.30
C ARG A 140 4.95 3.69 -30.03
N LYS A 141 4.11 2.72 -30.43
CA LYS A 141 4.28 1.62 -31.41
C LYS A 141 5.38 0.56 -31.23
N GLU A 142 6.56 0.83 -30.69
CA GLU A 142 7.58 -0.24 -30.51
C GLU A 142 7.79 -0.59 -29.04
N GLY A 143 7.18 -1.70 -28.62
CA GLY A 143 7.48 -2.35 -27.35
C GLY A 143 6.42 -2.21 -26.25
N LEU A 144 5.17 -1.87 -26.58
CA LEU A 144 4.06 -1.86 -25.59
C LEU A 144 3.91 -3.22 -24.88
N LEU A 145 4.04 -4.32 -25.63
CA LEU A 145 4.06 -5.70 -25.10
C LEU A 145 5.28 -5.96 -24.22
N LYS A 146 6.49 -5.53 -24.63
CA LYS A 146 7.73 -5.68 -23.84
C LYS A 146 7.71 -4.82 -22.56
N ALA A 147 7.16 -3.62 -22.61
CA ALA A 147 7.01 -2.72 -21.47
C ALA A 147 5.94 -3.24 -20.49
N ARG A 148 4.79 -3.69 -21.00
CA ARG A 148 3.74 -4.35 -20.21
C ARG A 148 4.23 -5.64 -19.57
N GLY A 149 4.93 -6.49 -20.33
CA GLY A 149 5.54 -7.72 -19.83
C GLY A 149 6.53 -7.45 -18.70
N ARG A 150 7.43 -6.48 -18.87
CA ARG A 150 8.37 -6.06 -17.81
C ARG A 150 7.65 -5.52 -16.57
N LEU A 151 6.58 -4.74 -16.75
CA LEU A 151 5.77 -4.22 -15.64
C LEU A 151 5.07 -5.35 -14.89
N LEU A 152 4.49 -6.29 -15.62
CA LEU A 152 3.80 -7.47 -15.09
C LEU A 152 4.77 -8.37 -14.33
N ILE A 153 5.94 -8.70 -14.92
CA ILE A 153 7.00 -9.47 -14.25
C ILE A 153 7.43 -8.78 -12.96
N ARG A 154 7.72 -7.48 -13.01
CA ARG A 154 8.15 -6.71 -11.83
C ARG A 154 7.09 -6.70 -10.74
N TRP A 155 5.81 -6.69 -11.11
CA TRP A 155 4.71 -6.74 -10.16
C TRP A 155 4.46 -8.15 -9.61
N LEU A 156 4.49 -9.20 -10.43
CA LEU A 156 4.41 -10.60 -9.97
C LEU A 156 5.56 -10.91 -9.01
N ARG A 157 6.77 -10.39 -9.27
CA ARG A 157 7.92 -10.52 -8.36
C ARG A 157 7.71 -9.88 -6.98
N ARG A 158 6.78 -8.93 -6.82
CA ARG A 158 6.45 -8.34 -5.50
C ARG A 158 5.61 -9.26 -4.64
N GLN A 159 4.96 -10.26 -5.23
CA GLN A 159 4.17 -11.22 -4.49
C GLN A 159 5.02 -12.46 -4.21
N PRO A 160 5.24 -12.81 -2.93
CA PRO A 160 6.16 -13.89 -2.58
C PRO A 160 5.60 -15.26 -2.97
N LEU A 161 4.27 -15.46 -2.93
CA LEU A 161 3.62 -16.74 -3.21
C LEU A 161 2.97 -16.77 -4.59
N TRP A 162 3.08 -17.90 -5.30
CA TRP A 162 2.51 -18.09 -6.65
C TRP A 162 0.99 -17.87 -6.71
N ARG A 163 0.24 -18.31 -5.68
CA ARG A 163 -1.20 -18.06 -5.60
C ARG A 163 -1.54 -16.58 -5.41
N HIS A 164 -0.66 -15.80 -4.79
CA HIS A 164 -0.82 -14.34 -4.68
C HIS A 164 -0.45 -13.67 -5.98
N ARG A 165 0.55 -14.17 -6.71
CA ARG A 165 0.82 -13.78 -8.10
C ARG A 165 -0.41 -13.99 -8.98
N LEU A 166 -1.05 -15.15 -8.89
CA LEU A 166 -2.31 -15.43 -9.58
C LEU A 166 -3.42 -14.50 -9.11
N ARG A 167 -3.72 -14.40 -7.82
CA ARG A 167 -4.78 -13.50 -7.33
C ARG A 167 -4.57 -12.06 -7.75
N ALA A 168 -3.33 -11.59 -7.74
CA ALA A 168 -2.98 -10.28 -8.22
C ALA A 168 -3.27 -10.23 -9.74
N LEU A 169 -2.84 -11.22 -10.53
CA LEU A 169 -3.10 -11.33 -11.99
C LEU A 169 -4.60 -11.32 -12.30
N TRP A 170 -5.38 -12.14 -11.60
CA TRP A 170 -6.85 -12.16 -11.69
C TRP A 170 -7.47 -10.83 -11.29
N PHE A 171 -6.93 -10.16 -10.25
CA PHE A 171 -7.38 -8.81 -9.91
C PHE A 171 -7.14 -7.86 -11.08
N GLU A 172 -5.97 -7.92 -11.73
CA GLU A 172 -5.51 -7.13 -12.89
C GLU A 172 -6.14 -7.50 -14.25
N LEU A 173 -6.71 -8.70 -14.39
CA LEU A 173 -7.36 -9.15 -15.62
C LEU A 173 -8.89 -9.06 -15.55
N GLY A 174 -9.44 -8.86 -14.35
CA GLY A 174 -10.89 -8.95 -14.13
C GLY A 174 -11.40 -10.39 -14.22
N LEU A 175 -12.62 -10.63 -13.72
CA LEU A 175 -13.32 -11.89 -13.99
C LEU A 175 -13.72 -11.96 -15.48
N PRO A 176 -13.90 -13.15 -16.08
CA PRO A 176 -14.29 -13.31 -17.50
C PRO A 176 -15.56 -12.51 -17.85
N TYR A 177 -16.50 -12.38 -16.92
CA TYR A 177 -17.74 -11.60 -17.10
C TYR A 177 -17.50 -10.07 -17.21
N GLN A 178 -16.32 -9.57 -16.85
CA GLN A 178 -15.96 -8.15 -16.85
C GLN A 178 -15.16 -7.72 -18.10
N TRP A 179 -14.80 -8.66 -18.98
CA TRP A 179 -14.14 -8.39 -20.26
C TRP A 179 -14.96 -7.48 -21.19
N LEU A 180 -16.27 -7.38 -20.98
CA LEU A 180 -17.17 -6.51 -21.74
C LEU A 180 -17.15 -5.03 -21.30
N ARG A 181 -16.50 -4.65 -20.19
CA ARG A 181 -16.64 -3.27 -19.66
C ARG A 181 -15.37 -2.47 -19.34
N ALA A 182 -14.17 -3.02 -19.15
CA ALA A 182 -13.00 -2.15 -18.91
C ALA A 182 -11.64 -2.82 -19.12
N GLY A 183 -10.78 -2.17 -19.91
CA GLY A 183 -9.38 -2.55 -20.09
C GLY A 183 -8.51 -2.41 -18.83
N LEU A 184 -7.30 -2.98 -18.92
CA LEU A 184 -6.24 -3.09 -17.89
C LEU A 184 -6.20 -1.95 -16.83
N LEU A 185 -6.16 -2.36 -15.55
CA LEU A 185 -6.65 -1.64 -14.37
C LEU A 185 -5.91 -0.40 -13.89
N SER A 186 -4.75 -0.05 -14.43
CA SER A 186 -4.13 1.24 -14.09
C SER A 186 -4.89 2.43 -14.69
N ARG A 187 -5.60 2.27 -15.82
CA ARG A 187 -6.37 3.36 -16.42
C ARG A 187 -7.82 3.36 -15.96
N SER A 188 -8.43 2.19 -15.75
CA SER A 188 -9.81 2.09 -15.23
C SER A 188 -9.96 2.77 -13.86
N ARG A 189 -9.04 2.51 -12.91
CA ARG A 189 -9.06 3.16 -11.57
C ARG A 189 -8.84 4.67 -11.59
N TRP A 190 -8.29 5.20 -12.68
CA TRP A 190 -8.04 6.63 -12.87
C TRP A 190 -8.94 7.21 -13.95
N LYS A 191 -10.08 6.56 -14.25
CA LYS A 191 -11.08 6.98 -15.25
C LYS A 191 -10.48 7.36 -16.61
N GLY A 192 -9.55 6.54 -17.09
CA GLY A 192 -8.84 6.73 -18.36
C GLY A 192 -7.63 7.67 -18.28
N ARG A 193 -7.48 8.44 -17.20
CA ARG A 193 -6.36 9.37 -16.98
C ARG A 193 -5.09 8.62 -16.57
N PHE A 194 -3.94 9.25 -16.79
CA PHE A 194 -2.70 8.76 -16.23
C PHE A 194 -2.66 9.09 -14.74
N GLY A 195 -2.46 8.07 -13.89
CA GLY A 195 -2.28 8.33 -12.47
C GLY A 195 -1.39 7.33 -11.74
N TRP A 196 -0.80 7.81 -10.66
CA TRP A 196 0.14 7.04 -9.85
C TRP A 196 0.03 7.36 -8.36
N GLY A 197 0.07 6.31 -7.54
CA GLY A 197 0.06 6.45 -6.08
C GLY A 197 -1.35 6.32 -5.47
N PRO A 198 -1.53 6.74 -4.21
CA PRO A 198 -2.82 6.75 -3.55
C PRO A 198 -3.72 7.86 -4.12
N ARG A 199 -5.02 7.55 -4.28
CA ARG A 199 -6.08 8.49 -4.65
C ARG A 199 -6.69 9.07 -3.38
N PHE A 200 -6.56 10.37 -3.20
CA PHE A 200 -7.14 11.10 -2.07
C PHE A 200 -8.49 11.71 -2.46
N GLN A 201 -9.35 12.02 -1.50
CA GLN A 201 -10.65 12.64 -1.78
C GLN A 201 -10.49 13.94 -2.59
N GLY A 202 -11.22 14.08 -3.70
CA GLY A 202 -11.13 15.24 -4.60
C GLY A 202 -10.03 15.18 -5.67
N TRP A 203 -9.30 14.05 -5.78
CA TRP A 203 -8.22 13.91 -6.77
C TRP A 203 -8.68 14.14 -8.23
N GLU A 204 -9.94 13.81 -8.55
CA GLU A 204 -10.49 13.90 -9.91
C GLU A 204 -10.58 15.33 -10.43
N GLU A 205 -10.81 16.29 -9.52
CA GLU A 205 -10.89 17.69 -9.90
C GLU A 205 -9.51 18.29 -10.11
N LEU A 206 -8.49 17.75 -9.44
CA LEU A 206 -7.14 18.32 -9.41
C LEU A 206 -6.21 17.76 -10.49
N ILE A 207 -6.33 16.47 -10.84
CA ILE A 207 -5.31 15.75 -11.63
C ILE A 207 -4.96 16.40 -12.97
N ASP A 208 -5.91 17.10 -13.61
CA ASP A 208 -5.71 17.80 -14.88
C ASP A 208 -5.63 19.32 -14.73
N ARG A 209 -5.91 19.85 -13.53
CA ARG A 209 -5.94 21.31 -13.25
C ARG A 209 -4.62 21.84 -12.69
N VAL A 210 -3.85 21.00 -12.03
CA VAL A 210 -2.61 21.41 -11.36
C VAL A 210 -1.39 20.73 -11.99
N SER A 211 -0.22 21.32 -11.78
CA SER A 211 1.03 20.71 -12.22
C SER A 211 1.31 19.40 -11.49
N PRO A 212 2.15 18.50 -12.03
CA PRO A 212 2.51 17.25 -11.35
C PRO A 212 3.15 17.45 -9.97
N VAL A 213 3.83 18.58 -9.73
CA VAL A 213 4.43 18.89 -8.42
C VAL A 213 3.36 19.27 -7.41
N GLU A 214 2.37 20.07 -7.83
CA GLU A 214 1.22 20.45 -7.00
C GLU A 214 0.35 19.24 -6.70
N PHE A 215 0.06 18.39 -7.70
CA PHE A 215 -0.69 17.16 -7.47
C PHE A 215 0.05 16.24 -6.48
N ALA A 216 1.37 16.12 -6.61
CA ALA A 216 2.20 15.38 -5.65
C ALA A 216 2.16 16.00 -4.24
N ALA A 217 2.10 17.33 -4.12
CA ALA A 217 1.93 18.03 -2.86
C ALA A 217 0.57 17.72 -2.20
N TYR A 218 -0.53 17.75 -2.96
CA TYR A 218 -1.84 17.33 -2.46
C TYR A 218 -1.84 15.86 -2.03
N GLN A 219 -1.29 14.95 -2.84
CA GLN A 219 -1.17 13.54 -2.46
C GLN A 219 -0.38 13.37 -1.15
N TRP A 220 0.73 14.10 -1.00
CA TRP A 220 1.53 14.08 0.23
C TRP A 220 0.74 14.63 1.42
N LEU A 221 0.07 15.79 1.25
CA LEU A 221 -0.71 16.44 2.30
C LEU A 221 -1.78 15.50 2.87
N HIS A 222 -2.59 14.88 2.02
CA HIS A 222 -3.62 13.94 2.47
C HIS A 222 -3.01 12.71 3.16
N CYS A 223 -1.87 12.20 2.67
CA CYS A 223 -1.19 11.10 3.35
C CYS A 223 -0.60 11.52 4.71
N ALA A 224 -0.09 12.75 4.82
CA ALA A 224 0.46 13.30 6.04
C ALA A 224 -0.64 13.56 7.09
N GLN A 225 -1.78 14.11 6.67
CA GLN A 225 -2.97 14.27 7.52
C GLN A 225 -3.47 12.93 8.05
N GLY A 226 -3.59 11.92 7.19
CA GLY A 226 -4.01 10.58 7.62
C GLY A 226 -2.98 9.88 8.52
N LEU A 227 -1.68 10.17 8.35
CA LEU A 227 -0.63 9.75 9.28
C LEU A 227 -0.81 10.43 10.65
N LEU A 228 -1.03 11.75 10.69
CA LEU A 228 -1.25 12.50 11.93
C LEU A 228 -2.51 12.05 12.66
N GLN A 229 -3.61 11.82 11.93
CA GLN A 229 -4.81 11.20 12.49
C GLN A 229 -4.50 9.83 13.07
N GLY A 230 -3.74 9.00 12.33
CA GLY A 230 -3.28 7.70 12.78
C GLY A 230 -2.49 7.76 14.07
N LEU A 231 -1.60 8.73 14.22
CA LEU A 231 -0.93 8.99 15.49
C LEU A 231 -1.99 9.28 16.57
N GLY A 232 -2.90 10.23 16.36
CA GLY A 232 -3.92 10.58 17.37
C GLY A 232 -4.81 9.43 17.86
N ILE A 233 -5.05 8.39 17.05
CA ILE A 233 -6.01 7.31 17.38
C ILE A 233 -5.36 5.97 17.77
N ILE A 234 -4.05 5.81 17.57
CA ILE A 234 -3.31 4.60 17.95
C ILE A 234 -2.55 4.86 19.25
N SER A 235 -2.68 3.96 20.22
CA SER A 235 -2.03 4.07 21.53
C SER A 235 -0.51 3.93 21.44
N GLU A 236 0.22 4.52 22.39
CA GLU A 236 1.69 4.60 22.36
C GLU A 236 2.37 3.24 22.36
N GLU A 237 1.78 2.25 23.03
CA GLU A 237 2.30 0.88 23.17
C GLU A 237 2.20 0.08 21.86
N ARG A 238 1.39 0.56 20.91
CA ARG A 238 1.16 -0.07 19.60
C ARG A 238 1.73 0.73 18.45
N ARG A 239 2.40 1.87 18.69
CA ARG A 239 2.97 2.71 17.63
C ARG A 239 4.43 3.01 17.86
N ILE A 240 5.17 3.11 16.77
CA ILE A 240 6.51 3.70 16.75
C ILE A 240 6.51 4.77 15.66
N LEU A 241 7.02 5.96 16.00
CA LEU A 241 7.29 7.04 15.04
C LEU A 241 8.78 7.07 14.71
N VAL A 242 9.09 6.96 13.42
CA VAL A 242 10.44 7.02 12.88
C VAL A 242 10.54 8.17 11.88
N ARG A 243 11.57 9.01 12.02
CA ARG A 243 11.94 9.97 10.97
C ARG A 243 12.90 9.31 10.00
N TYR A 244 12.67 9.47 8.71
CA TYR A 244 13.49 8.89 7.66
C TYR A 244 14.94 9.38 7.74
N GLU A 245 15.14 10.66 8.08
CA GLU A 245 16.47 11.27 8.21
C GLU A 245 17.26 10.64 9.37
N GLU A 246 16.60 10.31 10.49
CA GLU A 246 17.19 9.56 11.61
C GLU A 246 17.53 8.13 11.21
N PHE A 247 16.60 7.46 10.50
CA PHE A 247 16.83 6.10 10.02
C PHE A 247 18.06 5.99 9.11
N ILE A 248 18.30 6.99 8.26
CA ILE A 248 19.45 6.99 7.35
C ILE A 248 20.74 7.41 8.06
N SER A 249 20.68 8.38 8.97
CA SER A 249 21.88 8.87 9.68
C SER A 249 22.33 7.95 10.81
N GLN A 250 21.39 7.27 11.48
CA GLN A 250 21.64 6.41 12.65
C GLN A 250 20.82 5.11 12.54
N PRO A 251 21.12 4.24 11.55
CA PRO A 251 20.30 3.07 11.24
C PRO A 251 20.22 2.08 12.41
N GLU A 252 21.33 1.75 13.06
CA GLU A 252 21.38 0.79 14.16
C GLU A 252 20.52 1.26 15.36
N LYS A 253 20.71 2.52 15.77
CA LYS A 253 19.92 3.14 16.84
C LYS A 253 18.42 3.18 16.52
N THR A 254 18.08 3.46 15.27
CA THR A 254 16.68 3.52 14.83
C THR A 254 16.03 2.13 14.81
N LEU A 255 16.76 1.11 14.38
CA LEU A 255 16.27 -0.27 14.31
C LEU A 255 16.19 -0.95 15.67
N ALA A 256 16.89 -0.46 16.68
CA ALA A 256 16.84 -0.98 18.05
C ALA A 256 15.58 -0.57 18.86
N ARG A 257 14.79 0.39 18.36
CA ARG A 257 13.54 0.86 18.98
C ARG A 257 12.37 -0.08 18.69
#